data_AF-A0A960TJS3-F1
#
_entry.id   AF-A0A960TJS3-F1
#
_cell.length_a   1.000
_cell.length_b   1.000
_cell.length_c   1.000
_cell.angle_alpha   90.00
_cell.angle_beta   90.00
_cell.angle_gamma   90.00
#
_symmetry.space_group_name_H-M   'P 1'
#
loop_
_entity.id
_entity.type
_entity.pdbx_description
1 polymer ?
#
loop_
_entity_poly.entity_id
_entity_poly.type
_entity_poly.pdbx_seq_one_letter_code
_entity_poly.pdbx_strand_id
1 'polypeptide(L)'
;MGESEKTRQLLEERDFPILEKMSLDMKQLIQSHFQLLDTDTEAWPKRYSMKHGDLSLEWIFSAMGSVTLRPPRGEGLRRSPHPIFYLSIGKYNGTYVWEDLDANEISIEGEKVFDLVKHQIDLYFKFINTLNY
;
A
#
# COMPACT_ATOMS: atom_id res chain seq x y z
N MET A 1 32.08 -15.83 -5.87
CA MET A 1 31.30 -14.84 -6.64
C MET A 1 30.61 -13.99 -5.59
N GLY A 2 31.14 -12.80 -5.31
CA GLY A 2 30.67 -11.98 -4.19
C GLY A 2 29.31 -11.39 -4.53
N GLU A 3 28.27 -11.70 -3.76
CA GLU A 3 27.05 -10.93 -3.77
C GLU A 3 27.42 -9.52 -3.32
N SER A 4 27.40 -8.55 -4.24
CA SER A 4 27.49 -7.15 -3.85
C SER A 4 26.29 -6.85 -2.96
N GLU A 5 26.56 -6.53 -1.71
CA GLU A 5 25.56 -6.18 -0.71
C GLU A 5 24.69 -5.03 -1.26
N LYS A 6 23.37 -5.27 -1.40
CA LYS A 6 22.42 -4.23 -1.82
C LYS A 6 22.33 -3.20 -0.69
N THR A 7 23.04 -2.08 -0.80
CA THR A 7 22.93 -0.98 0.18
C THR A 7 21.71 -0.11 -0.13
N ARG A 8 20.82 0.04 0.86
CA ARG A 8 19.67 0.96 0.78
C ARG A 8 20.16 2.41 0.78
N GLN A 9 19.71 3.19 -0.18
CA GLN A 9 20.01 4.60 -0.33
C GLN A 9 18.87 5.43 0.24
N LEU A 10 19.20 6.61 0.78
CA LEU A 10 18.19 7.58 1.20
C LEU A 10 17.46 8.13 -0.03
N LEU A 11 16.14 8.28 0.10
CA LEU A 11 15.32 8.99 -0.88
C LEU A 11 15.48 10.49 -0.66
N GLU A 12 15.60 11.22 -1.76
CA GLU A 12 15.79 12.67 -1.79
C GLU A 12 14.68 13.34 -2.61
N GLU A 13 14.54 14.66 -2.52
CA GLU A 13 13.49 15.41 -3.25
C GLU A 13 13.52 15.18 -4.77
N ARG A 14 14.72 14.98 -5.34
CA ARG A 14 14.88 14.63 -6.76
C ARG A 14 14.22 13.31 -7.16
N ASP A 15 13.97 12.42 -6.19
CA ASP A 15 13.29 11.15 -6.40
C ASP A 15 11.76 11.31 -6.43
N PHE A 16 11.20 12.41 -5.93
CA PHE A 16 9.74 12.56 -5.80
C PHE A 16 8.96 12.35 -7.10
N PRO A 17 9.40 12.83 -8.29
CA PRO A 17 8.68 12.56 -9.53
C PRO A 17 8.56 11.07 -9.87
N ILE A 18 9.61 10.27 -9.61
CA ILE A 18 9.55 8.82 -9.87
C ILE A 18 8.72 8.09 -8.81
N LEU A 19 8.80 8.51 -7.55
CA LEU A 19 7.97 7.96 -6.48
C LEU A 19 6.48 8.21 -6.73
N GLU A 20 6.12 9.42 -7.15
CA GLU A 20 4.76 9.77 -7.51
C GLU A 20 4.26 8.92 -8.68
N LYS A 21 5.06 8.80 -9.75
CA LYS A 21 4.73 7.96 -10.90
C LYS A 21 4.49 6.52 -10.47
N MET A 22 5.38 5.93 -9.68
CA MET A 22 5.24 4.54 -9.21
C MET A 22 3.99 4.36 -8.34
N SER A 23 3.66 5.31 -7.46
CA SER A 23 2.41 5.29 -6.70
C SER A 23 1.17 5.33 -7.58
N LEU A 24 1.20 6.11 -8.68
CA LEU A 24 0.10 6.15 -9.66
C LEU A 24 0.01 4.85 -10.47
N ASP A 25 1.15 4.25 -10.85
CA ASP A 25 1.19 2.95 -11.53
C ASP A 25 0.61 1.85 -10.62
N MET A 26 0.96 1.85 -9.32
CA MET A 26 0.37 0.94 -8.32
C MET A 26 -1.13 1.20 -8.15
N LYS A 27 -1.57 2.46 -8.12
CA LYS A 27 -3.01 2.78 -8.10
C LYS A 27 -3.72 2.14 -9.30
N GLN A 28 -3.21 2.32 -10.51
CA GLN A 28 -3.81 1.73 -11.72
C GLN A 28 -3.83 0.20 -11.64
N LEU A 29 -2.75 -0.40 -11.13
CA LEU A 29 -2.67 -1.84 -10.90
C LEU A 29 -3.75 -2.32 -9.93
N ILE A 30 -3.91 -1.68 -8.77
CA ILE A 30 -4.97 -2.00 -7.79
C ILE A 30 -6.37 -1.81 -8.41
N GLN A 31 -6.59 -0.73 -9.16
CA GLN A 31 -7.87 -0.46 -9.82
C GLN A 31 -8.27 -1.51 -10.85
N SER A 32 -7.30 -2.23 -11.44
CA SER A 32 -7.60 -3.31 -12.39
C SER A 32 -8.23 -4.55 -11.73
N HIS A 33 -8.06 -4.72 -10.41
CA HIS A 33 -8.55 -5.89 -9.67
C HIS A 33 -9.61 -5.55 -8.62
N PHE A 34 -9.70 -4.29 -8.24
CA PHE A 34 -10.57 -3.84 -7.17
C PHE A 34 -11.39 -2.63 -7.58
N GLN A 35 -12.68 -2.65 -7.25
CA GLN A 35 -13.55 -1.51 -7.46
C GLN A 35 -13.23 -0.41 -6.43
N LEU A 36 -12.46 0.59 -6.86
CA LEU A 36 -12.14 1.77 -6.07
C LEU A 36 -13.16 2.88 -6.34
N LEU A 37 -13.66 3.49 -5.27
CA LEU A 37 -14.52 4.67 -5.30
C LEU A 37 -13.69 5.90 -4.89
N ASP A 38 -13.62 6.92 -5.75
CA ASP A 38 -12.96 8.17 -5.42
C ASP A 38 -13.58 8.81 -4.17
N THR A 39 -12.73 9.30 -3.26
CA THR A 39 -13.17 10.06 -2.07
C THR A 39 -12.97 11.57 -2.24
N ASP A 40 -12.94 12.05 -3.49
CA ASP A 40 -13.05 13.47 -3.87
C ASP A 40 -11.86 14.39 -3.51
N THR A 41 -10.62 13.86 -3.55
CA THR A 41 -9.42 14.67 -3.32
C THR A 41 -8.46 14.59 -4.51
N GLU A 42 -8.37 15.66 -5.29
CA GLU A 42 -7.32 15.79 -6.32
C GLU A 42 -5.91 15.88 -5.68
N ALA A 43 -5.84 16.45 -4.47
CA ALA A 43 -4.63 16.62 -3.68
C ALA A 43 -4.10 15.28 -3.10
N TRP A 44 -2.78 15.18 -3.00
CA TRP A 44 -2.12 14.09 -2.29
C TRP A 44 -2.31 14.21 -0.75
N PRO A 45 -2.38 13.10 -0.01
CA PRO A 45 -2.40 11.72 -0.51
C PRO A 45 -3.73 11.37 -1.17
N LYS A 46 -3.69 10.61 -2.28
CA LYS A 46 -4.91 10.18 -2.97
C LYS A 46 -5.58 9.06 -2.19
N ARG A 47 -6.88 9.19 -1.94
CA ARG A 47 -7.66 8.25 -1.14
C ARG A 47 -8.80 7.66 -1.95
N TYR A 48 -9.06 6.38 -1.70
CA TYR A 48 -10.08 5.61 -2.39
C TYR A 48 -10.77 4.68 -1.41
N SER A 49 -12.10 4.65 -1.45
CA SER A 49 -12.88 3.67 -0.71
C SER A 49 -13.03 2.38 -1.51
N MET A 50 -13.12 1.26 -0.81
CA MET A 50 -13.34 -0.07 -1.36
C MET A 50 -14.29 -0.83 -0.45
N LYS A 51 -15.18 -1.65 -1.03
CA LYS A 51 -15.91 -2.68 -0.28
C LYS A 51 -15.37 -4.08 -0.59
N HIS A 52 -15.25 -4.90 0.44
CA HIS A 52 -14.91 -6.31 0.33
C HIS A 52 -15.84 -7.11 1.26
N GLY A 53 -16.89 -7.72 0.70
CA GLY A 53 -18.01 -8.24 1.50
C GLY A 53 -18.64 -7.12 2.33
N ASP A 54 -18.77 -7.35 3.63
CA ASP A 54 -19.29 -6.35 4.59
C ASP A 54 -18.21 -5.37 5.10
N LEU A 55 -16.93 -5.57 4.72
CA LEU A 55 -15.86 -4.67 5.09
C LEU A 55 -15.82 -3.45 4.18
N SER A 56 -15.76 -2.28 4.80
CA SER A 56 -15.36 -1.04 4.14
C SER A 56 -13.89 -0.79 4.43
N LEU A 57 -13.11 -0.48 3.40
CA LEU A 57 -11.67 -0.27 3.45
C LEU A 57 -11.30 1.02 2.71
N GLU A 58 -10.17 1.60 3.06
CA GLU A 58 -9.59 2.81 2.49
C GLU A 58 -8.18 2.49 1.96
N TRP A 59 -7.98 2.76 0.67
CA TRP A 59 -6.66 2.83 0.04
C TRP A 59 -6.12 4.25 0.12
N ILE A 60 -4.83 4.37 0.41
CA ILE A 60 -4.10 5.64 0.47
C ILE A 60 -2.84 5.48 -0.36
N PHE A 61 -2.69 6.35 -1.35
CA PHE A 61 -1.49 6.45 -2.16
C PHE A 61 -0.79 7.76 -1.82
N SER A 62 0.52 7.73 -1.58
CA SER A 62 1.34 8.91 -1.27
C SER A 62 2.21 9.28 -2.46
N ALA A 63 2.38 10.58 -2.71
CA ALA A 63 3.37 11.09 -3.67
C ALA A 63 4.81 10.70 -3.28
N MET A 64 5.05 10.42 -2.00
CA MET A 64 6.35 9.99 -1.48
C MET A 64 6.59 8.48 -1.63
N GLY A 65 5.84 7.78 -2.48
CA GLY A 65 6.13 6.39 -2.80
C GLY A 65 5.68 5.39 -1.72
N SER A 66 4.49 5.56 -1.16
CA SER A 66 3.90 4.55 -0.28
C SER A 66 2.44 4.30 -0.60
N VAL A 67 2.00 3.08 -0.32
CA VAL A 67 0.63 2.62 -0.49
C VAL A 67 0.18 1.94 0.79
N THR A 68 -1.03 2.26 1.25
CA THR A 68 -1.61 1.72 2.47
C THR A 68 -3.05 1.30 2.24
N LEU A 69 -3.41 0.11 2.73
CA LEU A 69 -4.79 -0.31 2.89
C LEU A 69 -5.11 -0.36 4.37
N ARG A 70 -6.24 0.22 4.77
CA ARG A 70 -6.69 0.20 6.17
C ARG A 70 -8.21 0.29 6.27
N PRO A 71 -8.82 0.03 7.43
CA PRO A 71 -10.20 0.43 7.69
C PRO A 71 -10.36 1.94 7.57
N PRO A 72 -11.53 2.46 7.16
CA PRO A 72 -11.80 3.89 7.17
C PRO A 72 -11.71 4.42 8.61
N ARG A 73 -11.37 5.69 8.76
CA ARG A 73 -11.49 6.36 10.05
C ARG A 73 -12.98 6.46 10.41
N GLY A 74 -13.40 5.74 11.44
CA GLY A 74 -14.74 5.91 12.02
C GLY A 74 -14.84 7.24 12.77
N GLU A 75 -16.03 7.86 12.75
CA GLU A 75 -16.33 8.99 13.64
C GLU A 75 -16.15 8.54 15.10
N GLY A 76 -15.36 9.30 15.87
CA GLY A 76 -15.13 9.03 17.30
C GLY A 76 -13.92 8.14 17.63
N LEU A 77 -13.24 7.54 16.66
CA LEU A 77 -11.99 6.81 16.92
C LEU A 77 -10.83 7.80 17.13
N ARG A 78 -10.33 7.89 18.37
CA ARG A 78 -9.17 8.73 18.73
C ARG A 78 -7.86 8.35 18.04
N ARG A 79 -7.76 7.14 17.47
CA ARG A 79 -6.54 6.63 16.82
C ARG A 79 -6.84 6.24 15.38
N SER A 80 -5.90 6.54 14.48
CA SER A 80 -5.93 5.99 13.13
C SER A 80 -5.97 4.46 13.22
N PRO A 81 -6.85 3.78 12.47
CA PRO A 81 -6.86 2.33 12.45
C PRO A 81 -5.52 1.82 11.89
N HIS A 82 -5.08 0.67 12.40
CA HIS A 82 -3.84 0.04 11.96
C HIS A 82 -3.93 -0.33 10.46
N PRO A 83 -2.83 -0.19 9.71
CA PRO A 83 -2.78 -0.64 8.34
C PRO A 83 -2.98 -2.16 8.28
N ILE A 84 -3.79 -2.61 7.32
CA ILE A 84 -3.96 -4.02 6.94
C ILE A 84 -2.82 -4.41 5.99
N PHE A 85 -2.44 -3.48 5.11
CA PHE A 85 -1.38 -3.67 4.14
C PHE A 85 -0.62 -2.37 3.95
N TYR A 86 0.70 -2.48 3.77
CA TYR A 86 1.58 -1.35 3.55
C TYR A 86 2.70 -1.76 2.61
N LEU A 87 2.97 -0.91 1.62
CA LEU A 87 4.21 -0.94 0.85
C LEU A 87 4.82 0.45 0.78
N SER A 88 6.14 0.49 0.72
CA SER A 88 6.92 1.71 0.44
C SER A 88 7.95 1.46 -0.64
N ILE A 89 8.41 2.50 -1.31
CA ILE A 89 9.47 2.39 -2.30
C ILE A 89 10.82 2.53 -1.60
N GLY A 90 11.68 1.54 -1.78
CA GLY A 90 13.10 1.60 -1.43
C GLY A 90 13.96 1.93 -2.65
N LYS A 91 15.16 2.46 -2.40
CA LYS A 91 16.16 2.75 -3.44
C LYS A 91 17.44 1.97 -3.16
N TYR A 92 17.90 1.18 -4.12
CA TYR A 92 19.10 0.35 -4.02
C TYR A 92 19.93 0.51 -5.28
N ASN A 93 21.17 1.01 -5.14
CA ASN A 93 22.08 1.19 -6.27
C ASN A 93 21.43 1.94 -7.46
N GLY A 94 20.58 2.93 -7.18
CA GLY A 94 19.84 3.70 -8.19
C GLY A 94 18.57 3.04 -8.75
N THR A 95 18.23 1.82 -8.33
CA THR A 95 16.99 1.11 -8.68
C THR A 95 15.94 1.30 -7.59
N TYR A 96 14.68 1.48 -7.99
CA TYR A 96 13.54 1.63 -7.08
C TYR A 96 12.75 0.33 -7.03
N VAL A 97 12.43 -0.12 -5.82
CA VAL A 97 11.70 -1.37 -5.58
C VAL A 97 10.60 -1.14 -4.55
N TRP A 98 9.52 -1.92 -4.63
CA TRP A 98 8.51 -1.94 -3.57
C TRP A 98 8.99 -2.80 -2.41
N GLU A 99 8.72 -2.37 -1.19
CA GLU A 99 9.14 -2.99 0.05
C GLU A 99 7.97 -3.11 1.02
N ASP A 100 7.95 -4.18 1.81
CA ASP A 100 7.10 -4.28 3.00
C ASP A 100 7.67 -3.48 4.19
N LEU A 101 7.05 -3.64 5.37
CA LEU A 101 7.49 -2.96 6.60
C LEU A 101 8.85 -3.44 7.12
N ASP A 102 9.29 -4.64 6.74
CA ASP A 102 10.54 -5.26 7.15
C ASP A 102 11.66 -5.02 6.11
N ALA A 103 11.41 -4.14 5.12
CA ALA A 103 12.28 -3.83 4.00
C ALA A 103 12.57 -5.04 3.08
N ASN A 104 11.66 -6.02 3.02
CA ASN A 104 11.74 -7.08 2.02
C ASN A 104 11.20 -6.59 0.68
N GLU A 105 11.94 -6.87 -0.39
CA GLU A 105 11.53 -6.54 -1.76
C GLU A 105 10.27 -7.32 -2.17
N ILE A 106 9.22 -6.60 -2.58
CA ILE A 106 7.96 -7.13 -3.05
C ILE A 106 7.85 -6.97 -4.56
N SER A 107 7.79 -8.11 -5.25
CA SER A 107 7.51 -8.15 -6.68
C SER A 107 6.06 -7.75 -6.95
N ILE A 108 5.88 -6.71 -7.76
CA ILE A 108 4.56 -6.24 -8.22
C ILE A 108 4.19 -6.78 -9.61
N GLU A 109 5.04 -7.63 -10.19
CA GLU A 109 4.78 -8.29 -11.47
C GLU A 109 3.74 -9.41 -11.33
N GLY A 110 2.77 -9.43 -12.25
CA GLY A 110 1.69 -10.42 -12.30
C GLY A 110 0.68 -10.27 -11.17
N GLU A 111 -0.02 -11.37 -10.83
CA GLU A 111 -1.11 -11.33 -9.84
C GLU A 111 -0.64 -11.39 -8.37
N LYS A 112 0.66 -11.53 -8.12
CA LYS A 112 1.23 -11.80 -6.78
C LYS A 112 0.89 -10.73 -5.74
N VAL A 113 0.86 -9.46 -6.13
CA VAL A 113 0.52 -8.36 -5.21
C VAL A 113 -0.95 -8.46 -4.76
N PHE A 114 -1.85 -8.90 -5.63
CA PHE A 114 -3.27 -9.03 -5.29
C PHE A 114 -3.51 -10.22 -4.37
N ASP A 115 -2.80 -11.32 -4.55
CA ASP A 115 -2.87 -12.46 -3.65
C ASP A 115 -2.40 -12.07 -2.24
N LEU A 116 -1.31 -11.29 -2.16
CA LEU A 116 -0.83 -10.75 -0.88
C LEU A 116 -1.88 -9.83 -0.23
N VAL A 117 -2.47 -8.91 -1.02
CA VAL A 117 -3.51 -8.00 -0.52
C VAL A 117 -4.75 -8.77 -0.05
N LYS A 118 -5.26 -9.72 -0.84
CA LYS A 118 -6.41 -10.56 -0.48
C LYS A 118 -6.12 -11.36 0.79
N HIS A 119 -4.93 -11.97 0.87
CA HIS A 119 -4.51 -12.71 2.04
C HIS A 119 -4.52 -11.85 3.32
N GLN A 120 -4.01 -10.62 3.24
CA GLN A 120 -4.03 -9.69 4.38
C GLN A 120 -5.44 -9.25 4.76
N ILE A 121 -6.33 -9.02 3.78
CA ILE A 121 -7.75 -8.74 4.03
C ILE A 121 -8.42 -9.92 4.75
N ASP A 122 -8.17 -11.15 4.30
CA ASP A 122 -8.73 -12.36 4.91
C ASP A 122 -8.24 -12.56 6.34
N LEU A 123 -6.95 -12.33 6.61
CA LEU A 123 -6.38 -12.39 7.95
C LEU A 123 -7.02 -11.34 8.86
N TYR A 124 -7.18 -10.11 8.36
CA TYR A 124 -7.85 -9.04 9.08
C TYR A 124 -9.31 -9.39 9.40
N PHE A 125 -10.06 -9.92 8.42
CA PHE A 125 -11.44 -10.33 8.60
C PHE A 125 -11.59 -11.45 9.65
N LYS A 126 -10.69 -12.45 9.63
CA LYS A 126 -10.65 -13.50 10.66
C LYS A 126 -10.37 -12.93 12.04
N PHE A 127 -9.42 -12.00 12.15
CA PHE A 127 -9.05 -11.36 13.41
C PHE A 127 -10.23 -10.62 14.05
N ILE A 128 -10.89 -9.74 13.29
CA ILE A 128 -12.03 -8.96 13.82
C ILE A 128 -13.22 -9.86 14.19
N ASN A 129 -13.48 -10.94 13.45
CA ASN A 129 -14.57 -11.86 13.77
C ASN A 129 -14.28 -12.69 15.02
N THR A 130 -13.01 -12.98 15.30
CA THR A 130 -12.60 -13.67 16.53
C THR A 130 -12.77 -12.79 17.77
N LEU A 131 -12.70 -11.46 17.63
CA LEU A 131 -12.87 -10.51 18.74
C LEU A 131 -14.34 -10.21 19.08
N ASN A 132 -15.29 -10.59 18.23
CA ASN A 132 -16.72 -10.32 18.40
C ASN A 132 -17.50 -11.49 19.06
N TYR A 133 -16.78 -12.49 19.57
CA TYR A 133 -17.28 -13.60 20.39
C TYR A 133 -16.59 -13.58 21.76
#